data_AF-E9GLL7-F1
#
_entry.id   AF-E9GLL7-F1
#
_cell.length_a   1.000
_cell.length_b   1.000
_cell.length_c   1.000
_cell.angle_alpha   90.00
_cell.angle_beta   90.00
_cell.angle_gamma   90.00
#
_symmetry.space_group_name_H-M   'P 1'
#
loop_
_entity.id
_entity.type
_entity.pdbx_description
1 polymer ?
#
loop_
_entity_poly.entity_id
_entity_poly.type
_entity_poly.pdbx_seq_one_letter_code
_entity_poly.pdbx_strand_id
1 'polypeptide(L)'
;MDLKETSDRLSTNSERLEETKSEIKNLKKELTDTNKELNVVTTAMRHLAKEMKDISVGFENKHSALSSELQVTAANLTQDLHETNLKIDITTSVMLKFAESSQRSAAEANIALENSTEELQEKLAANKQELDEVKIKVGNLTTDLKDLQKWIGSNDIKSVPTYFYVTRITPFSTIRTPIPFDLAKVNMGNAMELASGKFRAPRSGIYFFSFTGHALFPQSVSEVELAVSLYLNGNRVGWAEVEETNTSDGQFSPLTLQSTINLKAGDQIWLQIVSISEETVLFNGRNHYTHFTGWMLEEDIVASL
;
A
#
# COMPACT_ATOMS: atom_id res chain seq x y z
N MET A 1 -54.92 -104.24 133.11
CA MET A 1 -55.07 -104.18 134.56
C MET A 1 -53.70 -104.25 135.22
N ASP A 2 -53.29 -103.40 136.16
CA ASP A 2 -53.74 -102.02 136.46
C ASP A 2 -52.62 -101.26 137.21
N LEU A 3 -52.54 -99.95 136.99
CA LEU A 3 -51.67 -99.00 137.70
C LEU A 3 -52.41 -97.65 137.81
N LYS A 4 -52.04 -96.77 138.75
CA LYS A 4 -52.47 -95.35 138.66
C LYS A 4 -51.47 -94.29 139.12
N GLU A 5 -50.98 -94.26 140.37
CA GLU A 5 -50.31 -93.05 140.89
C GLU A 5 -49.08 -92.58 140.07
N THR A 6 -48.27 -93.52 139.59
CA THR A 6 -47.11 -93.29 138.71
C THR A 6 -47.48 -92.73 137.32
N SER A 7 -48.78 -92.65 137.00
CA SER A 7 -49.32 -92.03 135.79
C SER A 7 -49.04 -90.52 135.74
N ASP A 8 -49.30 -89.75 136.79
CA ASP A 8 -49.51 -88.30 136.62
C ASP A 8 -48.20 -87.50 136.47
N ARG A 9 -47.16 -87.79 137.28
CA ARG A 9 -45.84 -87.16 137.09
C ARG A 9 -45.11 -87.68 135.85
N LEU A 10 -45.34 -88.95 135.51
CA LEU A 10 -44.82 -89.55 134.28
C LEU A 10 -45.60 -89.00 133.07
N SER A 11 -46.86 -88.60 133.24
CA SER A 11 -47.67 -87.82 132.29
C SER A 11 -47.04 -86.46 132.07
N THR A 12 -46.84 -85.61 133.10
CA THR A 12 -46.26 -84.26 132.89
C THR A 12 -44.84 -84.29 132.33
N ASN A 13 -43.99 -85.25 132.76
CA ASN A 13 -42.67 -85.41 132.16
C ASN A 13 -42.74 -86.00 130.74
N SER A 14 -43.69 -86.89 130.45
CA SER A 14 -43.93 -87.39 129.09
C SER A 14 -44.55 -86.32 128.19
N GLU A 15 -45.39 -85.43 128.70
CA GLU A 15 -45.99 -84.30 127.99
C GLU A 15 -44.90 -83.30 127.60
N ARG A 16 -44.05 -82.87 128.54
CA ARG A 16 -42.89 -82.02 128.22
C ARG A 16 -41.90 -82.73 127.29
N LEU A 17 -41.75 -84.04 127.39
CA LEU A 17 -40.94 -84.84 126.46
C LEU A 17 -41.58 -84.90 125.07
N GLU A 18 -42.90 -85.03 124.94
CA GLU A 18 -43.62 -84.95 123.66
C GLU A 18 -43.62 -83.54 123.07
N GLU A 19 -43.73 -82.50 123.91
CA GLU A 19 -43.61 -81.10 123.51
C GLU A 19 -42.20 -80.81 122.99
N THR A 20 -41.16 -81.25 123.71
CA THR A 20 -39.76 -81.17 123.25
C THR A 20 -39.53 -82.01 121.97
N LYS A 21 -40.13 -83.20 121.86
CA LYS A 21 -40.09 -84.00 120.61
C LYS A 21 -40.80 -83.28 119.46
N SER A 22 -41.89 -82.56 119.73
CA SER A 22 -42.65 -81.79 118.75
C SER A 22 -41.87 -80.57 118.27
N GLU A 23 -41.22 -79.83 119.18
CA GLU A 23 -40.29 -78.75 118.84
C GLU A 23 -39.09 -79.28 118.04
N ILE A 24 -38.44 -80.35 118.48
CA ILE A 24 -37.35 -81.01 117.73
C ILE A 24 -37.83 -81.45 116.33
N LYS A 25 -39.06 -81.95 116.21
CA LYS A 25 -39.66 -82.34 114.92
C LYS A 25 -39.93 -81.14 114.02
N ASN A 26 -40.39 -80.01 114.56
CA ASN A 26 -40.58 -78.76 113.83
C ASN A 26 -39.23 -78.15 113.41
N LEU A 27 -38.27 -78.00 114.33
CA LEU A 27 -36.92 -77.52 114.04
C LEU A 27 -36.20 -78.39 113.01
N LYS A 28 -36.39 -79.72 113.05
CA LYS A 28 -35.85 -80.63 112.03
C LYS A 28 -36.51 -80.43 110.66
N LYS A 29 -37.80 -80.07 110.63
CA LYS A 29 -38.51 -79.71 109.38
C LYS A 29 -38.00 -78.37 108.85
N GLU A 30 -37.95 -77.33 109.68
CA GLU A 30 -37.41 -76.01 109.31
C GLU A 30 -35.97 -76.11 108.80
N LEU A 31 -35.09 -76.85 109.49
CA LEU A 31 -33.73 -77.13 109.02
C LEU A 31 -33.71 -77.83 107.65
N THR A 32 -34.67 -78.72 107.38
CA THR A 32 -34.79 -79.42 106.08
C THR A 32 -35.25 -78.45 104.99
N ASP A 33 -36.24 -77.59 105.28
CA ASP A 33 -36.76 -76.59 104.34
C ASP A 33 -35.71 -75.49 104.06
N THR A 34 -35.02 -74.96 105.08
CA THR A 34 -33.88 -74.04 104.91
C THR A 34 -32.74 -74.66 104.09
N ASN A 35 -32.42 -75.93 104.30
CA ASN A 35 -31.38 -76.61 103.52
C ASN A 35 -31.81 -76.84 102.06
N LYS A 36 -33.12 -77.01 101.80
CA LYS A 36 -33.68 -77.05 100.45
C LYS A 36 -33.59 -75.68 99.76
N GLU A 37 -33.93 -74.60 100.46
CA GLU A 37 -33.77 -73.23 99.96
C GLU A 37 -32.30 -72.90 99.68
N LEU A 38 -31.38 -73.26 100.58
CA LEU A 38 -29.93 -73.09 100.39
C LEU A 38 -29.42 -73.82 99.13
N ASN A 39 -29.94 -75.01 98.83
CA ASN A 39 -29.60 -75.74 97.60
C ASN A 39 -30.13 -75.05 96.33
N VAL A 40 -31.33 -74.44 96.39
CA VAL A 40 -31.87 -73.62 95.30
C VAL A 40 -31.01 -72.37 95.08
N VAL A 41 -30.70 -71.62 96.15
CA VAL A 41 -29.83 -70.43 96.10
C VAL A 41 -28.44 -70.78 95.56
N THR A 42 -27.84 -71.88 96.02
CA THR A 42 -26.52 -72.35 95.52
C THR A 42 -26.58 -72.67 94.03
N THR A 43 -27.69 -73.24 93.55
CA THR A 43 -27.88 -73.57 92.13
C THR A 43 -28.06 -72.30 91.29
N ALA A 44 -28.83 -71.32 91.78
CA ALA A 44 -28.97 -70.01 91.15
C ALA A 44 -27.63 -69.26 91.09
N MET A 45 -26.83 -69.27 92.16
CA MET A 45 -25.48 -68.68 92.17
C MET A 45 -24.54 -69.34 91.15
N ARG A 46 -24.57 -70.67 91.00
CA ARG A 46 -23.80 -71.36 89.93
C ARG A 46 -24.26 -70.95 88.54
N HIS A 47 -25.56 -70.76 88.33
CA HIS A 47 -26.08 -70.30 87.03
C HIS A 47 -25.63 -68.87 86.72
N LEU A 48 -25.80 -67.95 87.67
CA LEU A 48 -25.36 -66.56 87.55
C LEU A 48 -23.84 -66.46 87.30
N ALA A 49 -23.03 -67.26 87.99
CA ALA A 49 -21.58 -67.30 87.78
C ALA A 49 -21.22 -67.79 86.36
N LYS A 50 -22.01 -68.70 85.78
CA LYS A 50 -21.86 -69.09 84.37
C LYS A 50 -22.24 -67.96 83.44
N GLU A 51 -23.39 -67.32 83.64
CA GLU A 51 -23.85 -66.18 82.82
C GLU A 51 -22.84 -65.02 82.84
N MET A 52 -22.31 -64.67 84.02
CA MET A 52 -21.25 -63.66 84.15
C MET A 52 -19.97 -64.04 83.38
N LYS A 53 -19.59 -65.32 83.38
CA LYS A 53 -18.44 -65.81 82.60
C LYS A 53 -18.71 -65.72 81.10
N ASP A 54 -19.88 -66.16 80.65
CA ASP A 54 -20.27 -66.13 79.24
C ASP A 54 -20.37 -64.67 78.73
N ILE A 55 -20.83 -63.73 79.58
CA ILE A 55 -20.80 -62.28 79.32
C ILE A 55 -19.36 -61.74 79.24
N SER A 56 -18.46 -62.12 80.16
CA SER A 56 -17.05 -61.69 80.13
C SER A 56 -16.36 -62.11 78.83
N VAL A 57 -16.48 -63.38 78.45
CA VAL A 57 -15.93 -63.92 77.19
C VAL A 57 -16.58 -63.24 75.98
N GLY A 58 -17.89 -62.97 76.01
CA GLY A 58 -18.58 -62.21 74.99
C GLY A 58 -18.08 -60.76 74.84
N PHE A 59 -17.70 -60.12 75.94
CA PHE A 59 -17.10 -58.78 75.95
C PHE A 59 -15.66 -58.79 75.42
N GLU A 60 -14.83 -59.72 75.91
CA GLU A 60 -13.43 -59.91 75.46
C GLU A 60 -13.35 -60.16 73.94
N ASN A 61 -14.20 -61.04 73.40
CA ASN A 61 -14.27 -61.32 71.97
C ASN A 61 -14.68 -60.08 71.14
N LYS A 62 -15.68 -59.31 71.60
CA LYS A 62 -16.08 -58.07 70.94
C LYS A 62 -15.00 -56.99 71.00
N HIS A 63 -14.32 -56.87 72.14
CA HIS A 63 -13.22 -55.92 72.30
C HIS A 63 -12.03 -56.28 71.40
N SER A 64 -11.67 -57.56 71.31
CA SER A 64 -10.62 -58.07 70.43
C SER A 64 -10.95 -57.83 68.94
N ALA A 65 -12.19 -58.13 68.51
CA ALA A 65 -12.65 -57.85 67.16
C ALA A 65 -12.58 -56.35 66.81
N LEU A 66 -13.13 -55.49 67.68
CA LEU A 66 -13.11 -54.04 67.49
C LEU A 66 -11.68 -53.47 67.48
N SER A 67 -10.78 -54.00 68.31
CA SER A 67 -9.36 -53.61 68.33
C SER A 67 -8.66 -53.97 67.01
N SER A 68 -8.95 -55.16 66.47
CA SER A 68 -8.43 -55.61 65.17
C SER A 68 -8.97 -54.74 64.02
N GLU A 69 -10.27 -54.48 63.98
CA GLU A 69 -10.91 -53.59 62.99
C GLU A 69 -10.32 -52.16 63.05
N LEU A 70 -10.09 -51.63 64.25
CA LEU A 70 -9.46 -50.33 64.45
C LEU A 70 -8.01 -50.31 63.96
N GLN A 71 -7.24 -51.36 64.22
CA GLN A 71 -5.84 -51.49 63.77
C GLN A 71 -5.76 -51.56 62.23
N VAL A 72 -6.63 -52.35 61.59
CA VAL A 72 -6.72 -52.43 60.12
C VAL A 72 -7.13 -51.07 59.53
N THR A 73 -8.11 -50.39 60.12
CA THR A 73 -8.55 -49.06 59.68
C THR A 73 -7.43 -48.02 59.79
N ALA A 74 -6.67 -48.03 60.89
CA ALA A 74 -5.52 -47.14 61.09
C ALA A 74 -4.38 -47.41 60.08
N ALA A 75 -4.13 -48.68 59.76
CA ALA A 75 -3.16 -49.06 58.73
C ALA A 75 -3.57 -48.56 57.34
N ASN A 76 -4.83 -48.77 56.95
CA ASN A 76 -5.36 -48.30 55.66
C ASN A 76 -5.28 -46.77 55.54
N LEU A 77 -5.73 -46.02 56.56
CA LEU A 77 -5.63 -44.55 56.57
C LEU A 77 -4.18 -44.05 56.47
N THR A 78 -3.22 -44.78 57.05
CA THR A 78 -1.79 -44.45 56.95
C THR A 78 -1.26 -44.67 55.52
N GLN A 79 -1.70 -45.75 54.86
CA GLN A 79 -1.37 -46.00 53.45
C GLN A 79 -2.01 -44.94 52.53
N ASP A 80 -3.30 -44.67 52.68
CA ASP A 80 -4.02 -43.66 51.87
C ASP A 80 -3.36 -42.27 51.97
N LEU A 81 -2.93 -41.89 53.17
CA LEU A 81 -2.19 -40.65 53.42
C LEU A 81 -0.82 -40.65 52.71
N HIS A 82 -0.08 -41.76 52.76
CA HIS A 82 1.21 -41.89 52.07
C HIS A 82 1.05 -41.81 50.54
N GLU A 83 0.07 -42.52 49.97
CA GLU A 83 -0.24 -42.46 48.54
C GLU A 83 -0.69 -41.07 48.10
N THR A 84 -1.46 -40.36 48.95
CA THR A 84 -1.91 -38.99 48.68
C THR A 84 -0.74 -38.02 48.66
N ASN A 85 0.18 -38.12 49.63
CA ASN A 85 1.39 -37.30 49.67
C ASN A 85 2.28 -37.55 48.45
N LEU A 86 2.48 -38.82 48.05
CA LEU A 86 3.24 -39.15 46.84
C LEU A 86 2.60 -38.55 45.57
N LYS A 87 1.27 -38.57 45.45
CA LYS A 87 0.54 -37.93 44.34
C LYS A 87 0.72 -36.41 44.35
N ILE A 88 0.74 -35.77 45.52
CA ILE A 88 1.00 -34.33 45.66
C ILE A 88 2.44 -33.98 45.23
N ASP A 89 3.45 -34.73 45.68
CA ASP A 89 4.85 -34.50 45.30
C ASP A 89 5.08 -34.65 43.80
N ILE A 90 4.54 -35.72 43.20
CA ILE A 90 4.59 -35.93 41.74
C ILE A 90 3.93 -34.77 41.00
N THR A 91 2.71 -34.39 41.40
CA THR A 91 1.96 -33.27 40.79
C THR A 91 2.73 -31.97 40.88
N THR A 92 3.31 -31.67 42.04
CA THR A 92 4.12 -30.47 42.28
C THR A 92 5.37 -30.46 41.38
N SER A 93 6.06 -31.59 41.25
CA SER A 93 7.23 -31.72 40.37
C SER A 93 6.90 -31.52 38.89
N VAL A 94 5.72 -31.97 38.44
CA VAL A 94 5.23 -31.78 37.07
C VAL A 94 4.84 -30.33 36.83
N MET A 95 4.14 -29.69 37.77
CA MET A 95 3.78 -28.26 37.69
C MET A 95 5.03 -27.37 37.64
N LEU A 96 6.05 -27.65 38.44
CA LEU A 96 7.33 -26.92 38.41
C LEU A 96 8.03 -27.04 37.04
N LYS A 97 8.20 -28.27 36.53
CA LYS A 97 8.81 -28.50 35.20
C LYS A 97 8.01 -27.85 34.07
N PHE A 98 6.68 -27.84 34.17
CA PHE A 98 5.82 -27.17 33.20
C PHE A 98 6.00 -25.65 33.25
N ALA A 99 6.06 -25.05 34.44
CA ALA A 99 6.30 -23.62 34.63
C ALA A 99 7.69 -23.21 34.08
N GLU A 100 8.74 -23.96 34.39
CA GLU A 100 10.10 -23.73 33.85
C GLU A 100 10.14 -23.82 32.31
N SER A 101 9.48 -24.84 31.74
CA SER A 101 9.40 -25.02 30.28
C SER A 101 8.63 -23.87 29.61
N SER A 102 7.52 -23.45 30.20
CA SER A 102 6.72 -22.32 29.71
C SER A 102 7.48 -20.99 29.80
N GLN A 103 8.28 -20.77 30.86
CA GLN A 103 9.13 -19.59 30.98
C GLN A 103 10.26 -19.57 29.94
N ARG A 104 10.91 -20.72 29.68
CA ARG A 104 11.93 -20.84 28.62
C ARG A 104 11.36 -20.56 27.23
N SER A 105 10.22 -21.18 26.90
CA SER A 105 9.56 -20.96 25.61
C SER A 105 9.12 -19.50 25.42
N ALA A 106 8.67 -18.82 26.47
CA ALA A 106 8.37 -17.39 26.42
C ALA A 106 9.62 -16.52 26.22
N ALA A 107 10.75 -16.86 26.86
CA ALA A 107 12.02 -16.15 26.68
C ALA A 107 12.58 -16.33 25.25
N GLU A 108 12.54 -17.56 24.71
CA GLU A 108 12.92 -17.87 23.33
C GLU A 108 12.06 -17.10 22.31
N ALA A 109 10.74 -17.02 22.53
CA ALA A 109 9.84 -16.26 21.69
C ALA A 109 10.11 -14.74 21.73
N ASN A 110 10.42 -14.19 22.92
CA ASN A 110 10.78 -12.78 23.06
C ASN A 110 12.09 -12.44 22.34
N ILE A 111 13.14 -13.26 22.51
CA ILE A 111 14.43 -13.07 21.81
C ILE A 111 14.25 -13.14 20.29
N ALA A 112 13.43 -14.07 19.78
CA ALA A 112 13.12 -14.15 18.36
C ALA A 112 12.37 -12.91 17.84
N LEU A 113 11.45 -12.36 18.65
CA LEU A 113 10.71 -11.14 18.32
C LEU A 113 11.61 -9.89 18.34
N GLU A 114 12.52 -9.78 19.32
CA GLU A 114 13.51 -8.70 19.42
C GLU A 114 14.43 -8.70 18.19
N ASN A 115 15.05 -9.83 17.87
CA ASN A 115 15.92 -9.99 16.69
C ASN A 115 15.18 -9.62 15.38
N SER A 116 13.94 -10.08 15.20
CA SER A 116 13.14 -9.75 14.01
C SER A 116 12.76 -8.26 13.96
N THR A 117 12.59 -7.62 15.12
CA THR A 117 12.30 -6.18 15.21
C THR A 117 13.53 -5.35 14.82
N GLU A 118 14.73 -5.74 15.26
CA GLU A 118 15.99 -5.09 14.88
C GLU A 118 16.24 -5.19 13.36
N GLU A 119 16.08 -6.38 12.77
CA GLU A 119 16.23 -6.59 11.31
C GLU A 119 15.26 -5.71 10.49
N LEU A 120 14.01 -5.56 10.97
CA LEU A 120 13.02 -4.69 10.32
C LEU A 120 13.37 -3.19 10.47
N GLN A 121 13.97 -2.79 11.60
CA GLN A 121 14.43 -1.41 11.80
C GLN A 121 15.62 -1.06 10.89
N GLU A 122 16.57 -1.97 10.73
CA GLU A 122 17.72 -1.78 9.82
C GLU A 122 17.26 -1.66 8.36
N LYS A 123 16.38 -2.56 7.90
CA LYS A 123 15.79 -2.49 6.55
C LYS A 123 15.00 -1.20 6.32
N LEU A 124 14.26 -0.72 7.33
CA LEU A 124 13.53 0.54 7.26
C LEU A 124 14.48 1.75 7.18
N ALA A 125 15.64 1.70 7.84
CA ALA A 125 16.65 2.76 7.75
C ALA A 125 17.30 2.80 6.35
N ALA A 126 17.70 1.64 5.81
CA ALA A 126 18.24 1.53 4.45
C ALA A 126 17.27 2.06 3.39
N ASN A 127 16.00 1.63 3.42
CA ASN A 127 14.98 2.09 2.48
C ASN A 127 14.73 3.61 2.54
N LYS A 128 14.88 4.24 3.72
CA LYS A 128 14.76 5.71 3.84
C LYS A 128 15.93 6.42 3.16
N GLN A 129 17.15 5.90 3.30
CA GLN A 129 18.33 6.47 2.64
C GLN A 129 18.20 6.40 1.11
N GLU A 130 17.82 5.24 0.56
CA GLU A 130 17.60 5.09 -0.89
C GLU A 130 16.52 6.06 -1.42
N LEU A 131 15.44 6.23 -0.66
CA LEU A 131 14.35 7.17 -1.01
C LEU A 131 14.84 8.63 -1.08
N ASP A 132 15.72 9.05 -0.17
CA ASP A 132 16.26 10.42 -0.17
C ASP A 132 17.27 10.63 -1.33
N GLU A 133 18.07 9.63 -1.67
CA GLU A 133 18.88 9.68 -2.91
C GLU A 133 18.04 9.80 -4.17
N VAL A 134 16.93 9.06 -4.26
CA VAL A 134 16.00 9.13 -5.40
C VAL A 134 15.37 10.52 -5.51
N LYS A 135 14.96 11.14 -4.40
CA LYS A 135 14.44 12.53 -4.41
C LYS A 135 15.46 13.52 -4.97
N ILE A 136 16.73 13.40 -4.58
CA ILE A 136 17.80 14.27 -5.10
C ILE A 136 17.97 14.07 -6.62
N LYS A 137 18.03 12.82 -7.09
CA LYS A 137 18.12 12.49 -8.53
C LYS A 137 16.95 13.06 -9.33
N VAL A 138 15.72 12.96 -8.80
CA VAL A 138 14.50 13.56 -9.41
C VAL A 138 14.55 15.09 -9.43
N GLY A 139 15.04 15.73 -8.37
CA GLY A 139 15.23 17.18 -8.32
C GLY A 139 16.22 17.70 -9.37
N ASN A 140 17.33 16.99 -9.56
CA ASN A 140 18.32 17.30 -10.59
C ASN A 140 17.73 17.15 -12.00
N LEU A 141 17.12 16.01 -12.32
CA LEU A 141 16.44 15.77 -13.61
C LEU A 141 15.36 16.82 -13.91
N THR A 142 14.64 17.29 -12.88
CA THR A 142 13.63 18.36 -13.04
C THR A 142 14.26 19.71 -13.39
N THR A 143 15.51 19.93 -13.00
CA THR A 143 16.29 21.14 -13.32
C THR A 143 16.86 21.03 -14.74
N ASP A 144 17.51 19.90 -15.06
CA ASP A 144 18.04 19.60 -16.40
C ASP A 144 16.96 19.73 -17.49
N LEU A 145 15.74 19.26 -17.20
CA LEU A 145 14.59 19.39 -18.12
C LEU A 145 14.18 20.85 -18.37
N LYS A 146 14.24 21.72 -17.36
CA LYS A 146 13.92 23.15 -17.52
C LYS A 146 15.00 23.87 -18.32
N ASP A 147 16.27 23.56 -18.07
CA ASP A 147 17.38 24.15 -18.81
C ASP A 147 17.39 23.68 -20.28
N LEU A 148 17.06 22.40 -20.53
CA LEU A 148 16.86 21.89 -21.89
C LEU A 148 15.67 22.57 -22.59
N GLN A 149 14.53 22.75 -21.91
CA GLN A 149 13.38 23.49 -22.44
C GLN A 149 13.72 24.94 -22.80
N LYS A 150 14.59 25.59 -22.01
CA LYS A 150 15.11 26.93 -22.30
C LYS A 150 16.05 26.92 -23.51
N TRP A 151 16.90 25.90 -23.63
CA TRP A 151 17.88 25.79 -24.73
C TRP A 151 17.25 25.50 -26.09
N ILE A 152 16.24 24.61 -26.16
CA ILE A 152 15.54 24.27 -27.43
C ILE A 152 14.55 25.34 -27.90
N GLY A 153 14.31 26.37 -27.08
CA GLY A 153 13.23 27.33 -27.27
C GLY A 153 11.86 26.77 -26.92
N SER A 154 11.08 27.52 -26.13
CA SER A 154 9.67 27.21 -25.88
C SER A 154 8.87 27.18 -27.19
N ASN A 155 7.70 26.53 -27.20
CA ASN A 155 6.88 26.36 -28.41
C ASN A 155 6.58 27.66 -29.19
N ASP A 156 6.55 28.81 -28.51
CA ASP A 156 6.32 30.14 -29.10
C ASP A 156 7.51 30.73 -29.87
N ILE A 157 8.70 30.13 -29.78
CA ILE A 157 9.94 30.55 -30.48
C ILE A 157 10.15 29.77 -31.79
N LYS A 158 9.20 28.89 -32.17
CA LYS A 158 9.26 28.22 -33.47
C LYS A 158 8.97 29.22 -34.60
N SER A 159 10.06 29.69 -35.20
CA SER A 159 10.06 30.47 -36.44
C SER A 159 9.06 29.91 -37.44
N VAL A 160 8.05 30.70 -37.80
CA VAL A 160 7.09 30.32 -38.85
C VAL A 160 7.80 30.49 -40.19
N PRO A 161 8.02 29.42 -40.95
CA PRO A 161 8.84 29.49 -42.15
C PRO A 161 8.17 30.43 -43.16
N THR A 162 8.88 31.48 -43.56
CA THR A 162 8.35 32.55 -44.40
C THR A 162 8.86 32.39 -45.82
N TYR A 163 7.98 32.04 -46.76
CA TYR A 163 8.32 31.88 -48.17
C TYR A 163 7.10 32.00 -49.08
N PHE A 164 7.29 32.57 -50.27
CA PHE A 164 6.22 32.74 -51.26
C PHE A 164 6.72 32.48 -52.68
N TYR A 165 5.80 32.06 -53.55
CA TYR A 165 5.98 32.05 -55.00
C TYR A 165 4.68 32.53 -55.64
N VAL A 166 4.74 33.69 -56.28
CA VAL A 166 3.60 34.37 -56.91
C VAL A 166 3.87 34.60 -58.39
N THR A 167 2.81 34.62 -59.20
CA THR A 167 2.88 34.82 -60.64
C THR A 167 1.74 35.72 -61.10
N ARG A 168 1.97 36.43 -62.21
CA ARG A 168 0.90 37.11 -62.94
C ARG A 168 0.14 36.11 -63.83
N ILE A 169 -1.07 36.49 -64.21
CA ILE A 169 -1.80 35.92 -65.34
C ILE A 169 -1.94 36.96 -66.47
N THR A 170 -1.97 38.25 -66.14
CA THR A 170 -2.09 39.36 -67.10
C THR A 170 -0.75 40.06 -67.40
N PRO A 171 -0.53 40.59 -68.62
CA PRO A 171 0.57 41.51 -68.90
C PRO A 171 0.49 42.79 -68.04
N PHE A 172 1.61 43.53 -67.94
CA PHE A 172 1.70 44.77 -67.17
C PHE A 172 2.60 45.80 -67.86
N SER A 173 2.21 47.07 -67.84
CA SER A 173 3.00 48.18 -68.41
C SER A 173 2.94 49.45 -67.57
N THR A 174 2.27 49.43 -66.41
CA THR A 174 2.13 50.62 -65.56
C THR A 174 3.45 50.94 -64.86
N ILE A 175 4.12 51.99 -65.34
CA ILE A 175 5.34 52.53 -64.76
C ILE A 175 5.09 53.11 -63.35
N ARG A 176 6.13 53.13 -62.50
CA ARG A 176 6.16 53.75 -61.16
C ARG A 176 5.10 53.25 -60.16
N THR A 177 4.53 52.08 -60.41
CA THR A 177 3.56 51.42 -59.53
C THR A 177 4.09 50.02 -59.14
N PRO A 178 3.92 49.57 -57.89
CA PRO A 178 4.20 48.18 -57.52
C PRO A 178 3.47 47.20 -58.44
N ILE A 179 4.14 46.15 -58.88
CA ILE A 179 3.58 45.12 -59.76
C ILE A 179 2.71 44.19 -58.92
N PRO A 180 1.36 44.18 -59.07
CA PRO A 180 0.52 43.20 -58.39
C PRO A 180 0.71 41.80 -58.99
N PHE A 181 0.31 40.78 -58.24
CA PHE A 181 0.34 39.38 -58.67
C PHE A 181 -1.05 38.76 -58.56
N ASP A 182 -1.39 37.93 -59.54
CA ASP A 182 -2.74 37.40 -59.70
C ASP A 182 -2.92 36.04 -58.99
N LEU A 183 -1.84 35.29 -58.79
CA LEU A 183 -1.87 33.95 -58.22
C LEU A 183 -0.66 33.67 -57.31
N ALA A 184 -0.92 33.17 -56.10
CA ALA A 184 0.09 32.51 -55.28
C ALA A 184 0.06 31.00 -55.52
N LYS A 185 1.21 30.41 -55.82
CA LYS A 185 1.42 28.95 -55.77
C LYS A 185 1.73 28.52 -54.34
N VAL A 186 2.43 29.37 -53.57
CA VAL A 186 2.58 29.26 -52.12
C VAL A 186 2.81 30.66 -51.50
N ASN A 187 2.40 30.86 -50.25
CA ASN A 187 2.58 32.10 -49.49
C ASN A 187 2.62 31.79 -47.98
N MET A 188 3.58 30.96 -47.56
CA MET A 188 3.72 30.56 -46.16
C MET A 188 4.18 31.76 -45.31
N GLY A 189 3.53 31.92 -44.15
CA GLY A 189 3.64 33.14 -43.33
C GLY A 189 2.74 34.29 -43.79
N ASN A 190 2.01 34.17 -44.91
CA ASN A 190 1.13 35.20 -45.49
C ASN A 190 1.83 36.57 -45.69
N ALA A 191 3.13 36.54 -45.95
CA ALA A 191 3.97 37.73 -46.01
C ALA A 191 3.89 38.49 -47.35
N MET A 192 3.45 37.83 -48.43
CA MET A 192 3.23 38.47 -49.73
C MET A 192 1.77 38.89 -49.92
N GLU A 193 1.53 40.18 -50.11
CA GLU A 193 0.21 40.73 -50.43
C GLU A 193 0.05 40.87 -51.96
N LEU A 194 -0.82 40.05 -52.54
CA LEU A 194 -0.96 39.90 -53.99
C LEU A 194 -1.45 41.18 -54.68
N ALA A 195 -2.49 41.82 -54.12
CA ALA A 195 -3.14 42.98 -54.70
C ALA A 195 -2.29 44.26 -54.65
N SER A 196 -1.44 44.41 -53.61
CA SER A 196 -0.51 45.54 -53.52
C SER A 196 0.85 45.25 -54.17
N GLY A 197 1.15 43.99 -54.49
CA GLY A 197 2.45 43.57 -55.02
C GLY A 197 3.59 43.62 -54.01
N LYS A 198 3.29 43.71 -52.71
CA LYS A 198 4.29 43.93 -51.66
C LYS A 198 4.46 42.73 -50.74
N PHE A 199 5.70 42.30 -50.57
CA PHE A 199 6.12 41.48 -49.45
C PHE A 199 6.30 42.36 -48.22
N ARG A 200 5.94 41.87 -47.04
CA ARG A 200 6.25 42.47 -45.73
C ARG A 200 7.00 41.45 -44.87
N ALA A 201 8.21 41.77 -44.42
CA ALA A 201 8.98 40.90 -43.54
C ALA A 201 8.25 40.68 -42.21
N PRO A 202 7.86 39.44 -41.84
CA PRO A 202 7.19 39.18 -40.57
C PRO A 202 8.17 39.15 -39.39
N ARG A 203 9.45 38.88 -39.63
CA ARG A 203 10.54 38.83 -38.66
C ARG A 203 11.77 39.55 -39.20
N SER A 204 12.66 40.00 -38.32
CA SER A 204 13.98 40.49 -38.74
C SER A 204 14.86 39.33 -39.15
N GLY A 205 15.72 39.51 -40.16
CA GLY A 205 16.61 38.45 -40.64
C GLY A 205 17.01 38.61 -42.11
N ILE A 206 17.69 37.59 -42.63
CA ILE A 206 18.20 37.56 -44.01
C ILE A 206 17.17 36.91 -44.93
N TYR A 207 16.79 37.60 -46.00
CA TYR A 207 15.83 37.13 -46.99
C TYR A 207 16.45 37.06 -48.39
N PHE A 208 16.09 36.05 -49.15
CA PHE A 208 16.39 35.95 -50.58
C PHE A 208 15.14 36.28 -51.41
N PHE A 209 15.34 36.96 -52.53
CA PHE A 209 14.32 37.29 -53.52
C PHE A 209 14.81 36.98 -54.93
N SER A 210 13.94 36.42 -55.78
CA SER A 210 14.21 36.19 -57.20
C SER A 210 12.98 36.53 -58.04
N PHE A 211 13.19 37.38 -59.05
CA PHE A 211 12.21 37.78 -60.05
C PHE A 211 12.63 37.24 -61.43
N THR A 212 11.63 36.81 -62.19
CA THR A 212 11.75 36.58 -63.63
C THR A 212 10.54 37.20 -64.31
N GLY A 213 10.79 37.90 -65.40
CA GLY A 213 9.80 38.44 -66.33
C GLY A 213 10.27 38.24 -67.76
N HIS A 214 9.42 38.57 -68.74
CA HIS A 214 9.82 38.70 -70.13
C HIS A 214 9.32 40.05 -70.63
N ALA A 215 10.19 40.86 -71.22
CA ALA A 215 9.76 41.97 -72.05
C ALA A 215 9.18 41.39 -73.35
N LEU A 216 8.04 41.91 -73.78
CA LEU A 216 7.51 41.70 -75.14
C LEU A 216 7.61 43.03 -75.86
N PHE A 217 8.44 43.06 -76.90
CA PHE A 217 8.72 44.23 -77.71
C PHE A 217 7.89 44.24 -79.00
N PRO A 218 7.42 45.41 -79.46
CA PRO A 218 6.88 45.59 -80.80
C PRO A 218 8.02 45.51 -81.84
N GLN A 219 7.67 45.55 -83.13
CA GLN A 219 8.66 45.78 -84.18
C GLN A 219 9.22 47.22 -84.07
N SER A 220 10.52 47.38 -83.91
CA SER A 220 11.19 48.69 -83.83
C SER A 220 12.53 48.69 -84.55
N VAL A 221 12.83 49.77 -85.29
CA VAL A 221 14.17 50.05 -85.84
C VAL A 221 15.04 50.89 -84.90
N SER A 222 14.45 51.40 -83.82
CA SER A 222 15.12 52.14 -82.75
C SER A 222 15.24 51.28 -81.49
N GLU A 223 16.04 51.74 -80.54
CA GLU A 223 16.17 51.11 -79.23
C GLU A 223 14.84 51.05 -78.49
N VAL A 224 14.56 49.90 -77.89
CA VAL A 224 13.41 49.66 -77.03
C VAL A 224 13.87 49.00 -75.73
N GLU A 225 13.29 49.43 -74.62
CA GLU A 225 13.71 49.08 -73.26
C GLU A 225 12.55 48.58 -72.39
N LEU A 226 12.86 47.73 -71.42
CA LEU A 226 12.03 47.50 -70.25
C LEU A 226 12.91 47.26 -69.02
N ALA A 227 12.70 48.09 -67.99
CA ALA A 227 13.43 48.02 -66.74
C ALA A 227 12.49 47.81 -65.53
N VAL A 228 12.86 46.88 -64.66
CA VAL A 228 12.19 46.56 -63.39
C VAL A 228 13.16 46.73 -62.23
N SER A 229 12.73 47.48 -61.22
CA SER A 229 13.49 47.67 -59.97
C SER A 229 12.90 46.87 -58.82
N LEU A 230 13.79 46.39 -57.94
CA LEU A 230 13.45 45.94 -56.60
C LEU A 230 13.54 47.14 -55.64
N TYR A 231 12.51 47.33 -54.83
CA TYR A 231 12.39 48.41 -53.86
C TYR A 231 12.30 47.88 -52.43
N LEU A 232 13.03 48.50 -51.50
CA LEU A 232 12.94 48.35 -50.05
C LEU A 232 12.47 49.67 -49.43
N ASN A 233 11.27 49.68 -48.85
CA ASN A 233 10.70 50.85 -48.17
C ASN A 233 10.75 52.16 -49.02
N GLY A 234 10.66 52.05 -50.34
CA GLY A 234 10.71 53.18 -51.28
C GLY A 234 12.10 53.48 -51.86
N ASN A 235 13.16 52.88 -51.32
CA ASN A 235 14.51 52.97 -51.87
C ASN A 235 14.74 51.85 -52.88
N ARG A 236 15.29 52.16 -54.06
CA ARG A 236 15.69 51.14 -55.04
C ARG A 236 16.92 50.38 -54.51
N VAL A 237 16.81 49.06 -54.43
CA VAL A 237 17.86 48.14 -53.95
C VAL A 237 18.32 47.12 -54.99
N GLY A 238 17.66 47.07 -56.15
CA GLY A 238 18.10 46.32 -57.32
C GLY A 238 17.50 46.87 -58.61
N TRP A 239 18.16 46.61 -59.73
CA TRP A 239 17.77 47.03 -61.08
C TRP A 239 18.03 45.87 -62.03
N ALA A 240 17.05 45.57 -62.87
CA ALA A 240 17.21 44.70 -64.03
C ALA A 240 16.59 45.40 -65.23
N GLU A 241 17.26 45.31 -66.36
CA GLU A 241 16.93 46.03 -67.58
C GLU A 241 17.26 45.16 -68.79
N VAL A 242 16.50 45.35 -69.85
CA VAL A 242 16.76 44.76 -71.16
C VAL A 242 16.48 45.81 -72.22
N GLU A 243 17.46 46.00 -73.10
CA GLU A 243 17.47 46.94 -74.22
C GLU A 243 17.67 46.11 -75.50
N GLU A 244 16.90 46.40 -76.54
CA GLU A 244 16.97 45.73 -77.84
C GLU A 244 16.89 46.75 -78.98
N THR A 245 17.47 46.43 -80.14
CA THR A 245 17.34 47.25 -81.37
C THR A 245 17.00 46.35 -82.55
N ASN A 246 16.31 46.89 -83.57
CA ASN A 246 15.86 46.13 -84.74
C ASN A 246 14.97 44.92 -84.36
N THR A 247 14.10 45.09 -83.36
CA THR A 247 13.22 44.05 -82.85
C THR A 247 12.20 43.61 -83.90
N SER A 248 11.83 42.33 -83.90
CA SER A 248 10.67 41.85 -84.63
C SER A 248 9.38 41.99 -83.81
N ASP A 249 8.24 42.09 -84.47
CA ASP A 249 6.94 42.06 -83.77
C ASP A 249 6.80 40.75 -82.98
N GLY A 250 6.42 40.86 -81.72
CA GLY A 250 6.32 39.72 -80.81
C GLY A 250 7.66 39.22 -80.23
N GLN A 251 8.75 40.00 -80.29
CA GLN A 251 10.05 39.60 -79.75
C GLN A 251 10.02 39.54 -78.22
N PHE A 252 10.46 38.41 -77.66
CA PHE A 252 10.56 38.19 -76.22
C PHE A 252 12.02 38.25 -75.76
N SER A 253 12.30 39.07 -74.74
CA SER A 253 13.61 39.11 -74.08
C SER A 253 13.45 38.89 -72.57
N PRO A 254 14.19 37.94 -71.96
CA PRO A 254 14.03 37.59 -70.55
C PRO A 254 14.64 38.66 -69.63
N LEU A 255 13.99 38.90 -68.50
CA LEU A 255 14.42 39.86 -67.50
C LEU A 255 14.49 39.18 -66.12
N THR A 256 15.64 39.20 -65.46
CA THR A 256 15.83 38.54 -64.16
C THR A 256 16.49 39.45 -63.13
N LEU A 257 16.07 39.33 -61.87
CA LEU A 257 16.66 40.05 -60.75
C LEU A 257 16.73 39.13 -59.53
N GLN A 258 17.87 39.11 -58.84
CA GLN A 258 18.05 38.37 -57.60
C GLN A 258 18.70 39.25 -56.54
N SER A 259 18.33 39.07 -55.28
CA SER A 259 18.93 39.80 -54.17
C SER A 259 18.81 39.06 -52.85
N THR A 260 19.86 39.15 -52.03
CA THR A 260 19.85 38.71 -50.62
C THR A 260 19.98 39.94 -49.74
N ILE A 261 18.98 40.21 -48.90
CA ILE A 261 18.86 41.46 -48.15
C ILE A 261 18.52 41.14 -46.69
N ASN A 262 19.19 41.80 -45.73
CA ASN A 262 18.74 41.81 -44.33
C ASN A 262 17.57 42.80 -44.20
N LEU A 263 16.43 42.32 -43.71
CA LEU A 263 15.22 43.08 -43.48
C LEU A 263 14.89 43.11 -41.98
N LYS A 264 14.32 44.22 -41.52
CA LYS A 264 13.69 44.32 -40.20
C LYS A 264 12.23 43.89 -40.27
N ALA A 265 11.70 43.37 -39.17
CA ALA A 265 10.26 43.12 -39.05
C ALA A 265 9.44 44.37 -39.43
N GLY A 266 8.52 44.21 -40.39
CA GLY A 266 7.69 45.27 -40.94
C GLY A 266 8.18 45.88 -42.27
N ASP A 267 9.45 45.70 -42.65
CA ASP A 267 10.01 46.21 -43.91
C ASP A 267 9.27 45.65 -45.13
N GLN A 268 9.14 46.47 -46.18
CA GLN A 268 8.41 46.12 -47.40
C GLN A 268 9.33 46.00 -48.62
N ILE A 269 9.19 44.89 -49.34
CA ILE A 269 9.85 44.62 -50.62
C ILE A 269 8.82 44.56 -51.75
N TRP A 270 9.09 45.20 -52.89
CA TRP A 270 8.27 45.07 -54.10
C TRP A 270 9.06 45.27 -55.38
N LEU A 271 8.45 44.88 -56.51
CA LEU A 271 8.95 45.12 -57.86
C LEU A 271 8.13 46.20 -58.55
N GLN A 272 8.76 46.99 -59.41
CA GLN A 272 8.12 48.12 -60.09
C GLN A 272 8.78 48.38 -61.45
N ILE A 273 7.99 48.57 -62.50
CA ILE A 273 8.49 49.05 -63.81
C ILE A 273 8.95 50.51 -63.64
N VAL A 274 10.15 50.79 -64.12
CA VAL A 274 10.87 52.06 -63.88
C VAL A 274 11.28 52.77 -65.16
N SER A 275 11.47 52.02 -66.25
CA SER A 275 11.52 52.50 -67.63
C SER A 275 10.86 51.47 -68.55
N ILE A 276 10.23 51.92 -69.63
CA ILE A 276 9.52 51.08 -70.61
C ILE A 276 9.24 51.88 -71.88
N SER A 277 9.55 51.32 -73.05
CA SER A 277 9.23 51.93 -74.35
C SER A 277 7.74 51.82 -74.71
N GLU A 278 7.31 52.61 -75.69
CA GLU A 278 5.96 52.55 -76.24
C GLU A 278 5.66 51.15 -76.81
N GLU A 279 4.39 50.71 -76.68
CA GLU A 279 3.87 49.37 -77.03
C GLU A 279 4.55 48.15 -76.35
N THR A 280 5.64 48.35 -75.61
CA THR A 280 6.31 47.29 -74.83
C THR A 280 5.49 46.92 -73.60
N VAL A 281 5.48 45.63 -73.24
CA VAL A 281 4.84 45.14 -72.01
C VAL A 281 5.72 44.15 -71.24
N LEU A 282 5.61 44.15 -69.91
CA LEU A 282 6.02 43.01 -69.10
C LEU A 282 5.01 41.89 -69.35
N PHE A 283 5.41 40.92 -70.16
CA PHE A 283 4.52 39.92 -70.69
C PHE A 283 4.13 38.87 -69.66
N ASN A 284 2.89 38.38 -69.79
CA ASN A 284 2.51 37.13 -69.20
C ASN A 284 1.43 36.42 -70.05
N GLY A 285 1.41 35.09 -69.98
CA GLY A 285 0.41 34.24 -70.63
C GLY A 285 0.28 32.90 -69.89
N ARG A 286 -0.25 31.87 -70.58
CA ARG A 286 -0.52 30.54 -69.99
C ARG A 286 0.70 29.84 -69.36
N ASN A 287 1.92 30.26 -69.71
CA ASN A 287 3.16 29.66 -69.23
C ASN A 287 3.80 30.41 -68.05
N HIS A 288 3.13 31.41 -67.46
CA HIS A 288 3.55 32.09 -66.21
C HIS A 288 4.95 32.75 -66.26
N TYR A 289 5.31 33.36 -67.40
CA TYR A 289 6.62 33.99 -67.63
C TYR A 289 7.00 35.11 -66.64
N THR A 290 6.01 35.76 -66.01
CA THR A 290 6.25 36.78 -64.99
C THR A 290 5.92 36.23 -63.60
N HIS A 291 6.95 36.07 -62.78
CA HIS A 291 6.86 35.49 -61.44
C HIS A 291 7.89 36.04 -60.45
N PHE A 292 7.54 36.02 -59.17
CA PHE A 292 8.38 36.50 -58.07
C PHE A 292 8.36 35.48 -56.92
N THR A 293 9.53 35.15 -56.40
CA THR A 293 9.71 34.23 -55.27
C THR A 293 10.60 34.88 -54.22
N GLY A 294 10.40 34.50 -52.97
CA GLY A 294 11.30 34.89 -51.89
C GLY A 294 11.08 34.07 -50.63
N TRP A 295 12.11 34.00 -49.79
CA TRP A 295 12.10 33.24 -48.54
C TRP A 295 13.09 33.79 -47.52
N MET A 296 12.80 33.56 -46.24
CA MET A 296 13.73 33.80 -45.14
C MET A 296 14.81 32.71 -45.15
N LEU A 297 16.08 33.10 -45.12
CA LEU A 297 17.24 32.21 -44.97
C LEU A 297 17.61 32.02 -43.50
N GLU A 298 17.56 33.10 -42.72
CA GLU A 298 17.97 33.16 -41.31
C GLU A 298 17.11 34.21 -40.58
N GLU A 299 16.66 33.92 -39.36
CA GLU A 299 15.95 34.86 -38.50
C GLU A 299 16.93 35.47 -37.47
N ASP A 300 16.83 36.78 -37.21
CA ASP A 300 17.64 37.47 -36.20
C ASP A 300 17.15 37.12 -34.78
N ILE A 301 17.53 35.95 -34.26
CA ILE A 301 17.08 35.43 -32.95
C ILE A 301 17.47 36.33 -31.77
N VAL A 302 18.49 37.19 -31.94
CA VAL A 302 19.04 38.09 -30.89
C VAL A 302 18.00 39.07 -30.34
N ALA A 303 16.88 39.31 -31.04
CA ALA A 303 15.78 40.17 -30.58
C ALA A 303 14.63 39.43 -29.87
N SER A 304 14.73 38.10 -29.66
CA SER A 304 13.68 37.25 -29.05
C SER A 304 14.13 36.53 -27.76
N LEU A 305 15.21 37.02 -27.11
CA LEU A 305 15.79 36.48 -25.87
C LEU A 305 15.76 37.50 -24.73
#